data_AF-A0A2U0D5G6-F1
#
_entry.id   AF-A0A2U0D5G6-F1
#
_cell.length_a   1.000
_cell.length_b   1.000
_cell.length_c   1.000
_cell.angle_alpha   90.00
_cell.angle_beta   90.00
_cell.angle_gamma   90.00
#
_symmetry.space_group_name_H-M   'P 1'
#
loop_
_entity.id
_entity.type
_entity.pdbx_description
1 polymer ?
#
loop_
_entity_poly.entity_id
_entity_poly.type
_entity_poly.pdbx_seq_one_letter_code
_entity_poly.pdbx_strand_id
1 'polypeptide(L)'
;MISCSTFNEVHYFKDGNKSNQIPNYYKVNVYGHTFLSSSRYMSGYFDKNAINLYFNEIKQPENAKFLNFNKADSIESGNELVLLLSSNSKAISNNLGMLSKNQTVLNSIGFILQKDKYGQNQQISYLNKDLNLQKTILTVTVDSYLKKIDEKSEKDQKKVIENLLSLLKKE
;
A
#
# COMPACT_ATOMS: atom_id res chain seq x y z
N MET A 1 -42.13 -10.48 -7.57
CA MET A 1 -42.25 -9.08 -7.11
C MET A 1 -40.90 -8.41 -7.29
N ILE A 2 -40.81 -7.42 -8.20
CA ILE A 2 -39.63 -6.56 -8.33
C ILE A 2 -39.84 -5.45 -7.30
N SER A 3 -39.07 -5.45 -6.21
CA SER A 3 -39.11 -4.39 -5.20
C SER A 3 -38.11 -3.30 -5.62
N CYS A 4 -38.62 -2.14 -6.02
CA CYS A 4 -37.80 -0.95 -6.24
C CYS A 4 -37.78 -0.14 -4.94
N SER A 5 -36.60 0.11 -4.38
CA SER A 5 -36.45 0.98 -3.22
C SER A 5 -35.88 2.33 -3.65
N THR A 6 -36.35 3.40 -3.02
CA THR A 6 -35.88 4.77 -3.27
C THR A 6 -35.34 5.35 -1.97
N PHE A 7 -34.23 6.07 -2.04
CA PHE A 7 -33.67 6.77 -0.88
C PHE A 7 -33.33 8.21 -1.23
N ASN A 8 -33.43 9.08 -0.23
CA ASN A 8 -33.09 10.50 -0.31
C ASN A 8 -32.50 10.96 1.02
N GLU A 9 -31.29 11.50 0.99
CA GLU A 9 -30.55 11.95 2.17
C GLU A 9 -29.89 13.29 1.91
N VAL A 10 -29.69 14.05 2.99
CA VAL A 10 -29.10 15.39 2.94
C VAL A 10 -27.99 15.47 3.97
N HIS A 11 -26.79 15.85 3.51
CA HIS A 11 -25.60 15.99 4.34
C HIS A 11 -25.06 17.41 4.26
N TYR A 12 -24.56 17.92 5.39
CA TYR A 12 -23.97 19.25 5.48
C TYR A 12 -22.50 19.11 5.83
N PHE A 13 -21.66 19.79 5.05
CA PHE A 13 -20.22 19.83 5.24
C PHE A 13 -19.79 21.26 5.53
N LYS A 14 -18.76 21.40 6.36
CA LYS A 14 -18.12 22.66 6.65
C LYS A 14 -16.67 22.56 6.18
N ASP A 15 -16.19 23.59 5.50
CA ASP A 15 -14.80 23.66 5.08
C ASP A 15 -13.84 23.63 6.28
N GLY A 16 -12.73 22.90 6.13
CA GLY A 16 -11.67 22.81 7.14
C GLY A 16 -11.04 24.19 7.32
N ASN A 17 -11.15 24.72 8.54
CA ASN A 17 -10.87 26.11 8.86
C ASN A 17 -9.41 26.49 8.51
N LYS A 18 -9.18 27.21 7.40
CA LYS A 18 -7.92 27.94 7.19
C LYS A 18 -7.95 29.13 8.15
N SER A 19 -6.99 29.18 9.08
CA SER A 19 -6.91 30.25 10.09
C SER A 19 -7.10 31.62 9.43
N ASN A 20 -8.04 32.44 9.92
CA ASN A 20 -8.49 33.75 9.39
C ASN A 20 -9.51 33.80 8.22
N GLN A 21 -10.25 32.74 7.88
CA GLN A 21 -11.36 32.83 6.90
C GLN A 21 -12.72 32.42 7.47
N ILE A 22 -13.80 33.06 6.98
CA ILE A 22 -15.17 32.63 7.26
C ILE A 22 -15.37 31.27 6.58
N PRO A 23 -15.76 30.22 7.32
CA PRO A 23 -15.87 28.88 6.77
C PRO A 23 -17.04 28.78 5.79
N ASN A 24 -16.80 28.15 4.66
CA ASN A 24 -17.84 27.82 3.70
C ASN A 24 -18.64 26.59 4.18
N TYR A 25 -19.92 26.58 3.86
CA TYR A 25 -20.83 25.47 4.15
C TYR A 25 -21.36 24.91 2.84
N TYR A 26 -21.37 23.58 2.74
CA TYR A 26 -21.82 22.85 1.57
C TYR A 26 -22.97 21.93 1.96
N LYS A 27 -24.00 21.86 1.10
CA LYS A 27 -25.12 20.93 1.24
C LYS A 27 -25.06 19.93 0.11
N VAL A 28 -25.05 18.64 0.46
CA VAL A 28 -25.05 17.53 -0.49
C VAL A 28 -26.37 16.79 -0.36
N ASN A 29 -27.13 16.74 -1.44
CA ASN A 29 -28.33 15.93 -1.54
C ASN A 29 -27.98 14.64 -2.29
N VAL A 30 -28.26 13.49 -1.69
CA VAL A 30 -28.03 12.17 -2.26
C VAL A 30 -29.39 11.55 -2.54
N TYR A 31 -29.65 11.23 -3.80
CA TYR A 31 -30.86 10.51 -4.21
C TYR A 31 -30.47 9.26 -5.00
N GLY A 32 -31.26 8.20 -4.87
CA GLY A 32 -31.02 6.98 -5.63
C GLY A 32 -32.19 6.02 -5.64
N HIS A 33 -32.13 5.13 -6.62
CA HIS A 33 -33.11 4.07 -6.85
C HIS A 33 -32.37 2.73 -6.89
N THR A 34 -32.88 1.73 -6.17
CA THR A 34 -32.39 0.34 -6.27
C THR A 34 -33.41 -0.50 -7.01
N PHE A 35 -32.97 -1.16 -8.09
CA PHE A 35 -33.84 -1.94 -8.97
C PHE A 35 -33.85 -3.44 -8.62
N LEU A 36 -32.91 -3.87 -7.76
CA LEU A 36 -32.74 -5.26 -7.35
C LEU A 36 -33.23 -5.44 -5.91
N SER A 37 -34.04 -6.47 -5.67
CA SER A 37 -34.61 -6.75 -4.34
C SER A 37 -33.56 -7.03 -3.26
N SER A 38 -32.34 -7.38 -3.65
CA SER A 38 -31.25 -7.72 -2.74
C SER A 38 -30.37 -6.53 -2.37
N SER A 39 -30.37 -5.45 -3.14
CA SER A 39 -29.49 -4.29 -2.92
C SER A 39 -30.01 -3.42 -1.78
N ARG A 40 -29.15 -3.18 -0.78
CA ARG A 40 -29.46 -2.30 0.36
C ARG A 40 -28.56 -1.08 0.35
N TYR A 41 -29.16 0.09 0.42
CA TYR A 41 -28.45 1.34 0.64
C TYR A 41 -28.19 1.56 2.13
N MET A 42 -27.01 2.07 2.47
CA MET A 42 -26.68 2.51 3.81
C MET A 42 -25.60 3.60 3.75
N SER A 43 -25.78 4.64 4.55
CA SER A 43 -24.81 5.72 4.71
C SER A 43 -24.37 5.82 6.17
N GLY A 44 -23.19 6.39 6.39
CA GLY A 44 -22.68 6.65 7.73
C GLY A 44 -21.35 7.40 7.71
N TYR A 45 -21.04 8.02 8.84
CA TYR A 45 -19.73 8.65 9.07
C TYR A 45 -18.82 7.64 9.75
N PHE A 46 -17.70 7.31 9.12
CA PHE A 46 -16.73 6.34 9.64
C PHE A 46 -15.35 6.97 9.76
N ASP A 47 -14.58 6.50 10.73
CA ASP A 47 -13.17 6.87 10.85
C ASP A 47 -12.43 6.56 9.55
N LYS A 48 -11.76 7.58 9.01
CA LYS A 48 -10.97 7.47 7.79
C LYS A 48 -9.94 6.34 7.82
N ASN A 49 -9.34 6.09 8.98
CA ASN A 49 -8.37 5.01 9.15
C ASN A 49 -9.04 3.65 9.00
N ALA A 50 -10.25 3.49 9.57
CA ALA A 50 -11.03 2.26 9.42
C ALA A 50 -11.44 2.02 7.96
N ILE A 51 -11.79 3.09 7.23
CA ILE A 51 -12.08 3.02 5.79
C ILE A 51 -10.83 2.58 5.03
N ASN A 52 -9.72 3.27 5.20
CA ASN A 52 -8.47 2.94 4.49
C ASN A 52 -8.03 1.50 4.77
N LEU A 53 -8.09 1.07 6.03
CA LEU A 53 -7.78 -0.29 6.43
C LEU A 53 -8.70 -1.32 5.75
N TYR A 54 -10.01 -1.08 5.78
CA TYR A 54 -10.98 -2.01 5.18
C TYR A 54 -10.82 -2.14 3.67
N PHE A 55 -10.67 -1.01 2.96
CA PHE A 55 -10.65 -1.01 1.50
C PHE A 55 -9.29 -1.37 0.90
N ASN A 56 -8.19 -1.11 1.62
CA ASN A 56 -6.83 -1.38 1.11
C ASN A 56 -6.21 -2.68 1.64
N GLU A 57 -6.49 -3.06 2.89
CA GLU A 57 -5.78 -4.17 3.55
C GLU A 57 -6.61 -5.44 3.71
N ILE A 58 -7.93 -5.32 3.86
CA ILE A 58 -8.81 -6.48 4.08
C ILE A 58 -9.29 -7.01 2.72
N LYS A 59 -9.11 -8.31 2.48
CA LYS A 59 -9.69 -8.98 1.31
C LYS A 59 -11.21 -8.83 1.34
N GLN A 60 -11.75 -8.11 0.38
CA GLN A 60 -13.20 -7.95 0.23
C GLN A 60 -13.84 -9.30 -0.13
N PRO A 61 -15.02 -9.64 0.41
CA PRO A 61 -15.73 -10.85 0.02
C PRO A 61 -16.03 -10.82 -1.49
N GLU A 62 -16.10 -11.98 -2.14
CA GLU A 62 -16.13 -12.11 -3.61
C GLU A 62 -17.23 -11.28 -4.29
N ASN A 63 -18.35 -11.06 -3.58
CA ASN A 63 -19.52 -10.29 -4.04
C ASN A 63 -19.55 -8.83 -3.52
N ALA A 64 -18.45 -8.33 -2.97
CA ALA A 64 -18.34 -6.98 -2.41
C ALA A 64 -17.23 -6.16 -3.06
N LYS A 65 -16.75 -6.56 -4.25
CA LYS A 65 -15.76 -5.77 -5.00
C LYS A 65 -16.35 -4.42 -5.34
N PHE A 66 -15.88 -3.39 -4.66
CA PHE A 66 -16.18 -2.01 -5.02
C PHE A 66 -15.37 -1.62 -6.27
N LEU A 67 -15.89 -0.69 -7.06
CA LEU A 67 -15.08 -0.01 -8.08
C LEU A 67 -13.86 0.60 -7.37
N ASN A 68 -12.66 0.41 -7.91
CA ASN A 68 -11.44 0.97 -7.35
C ASN A 68 -11.54 2.50 -7.39
N PHE A 69 -11.97 3.11 -6.30
CA PHE A 69 -11.96 4.55 -6.14
C PHE A 69 -10.52 4.97 -5.91
N ASN A 70 -9.93 5.70 -6.85
CA ASN A 70 -8.68 6.40 -6.63
C ASN A 70 -8.93 7.43 -5.52
N LYS A 71 -8.60 7.07 -4.29
CA LYS A 71 -8.77 7.96 -3.14
C LYS A 71 -7.70 9.04 -3.22
N ALA A 72 -8.11 10.30 -3.23
CA ALA A 72 -7.18 11.40 -3.06
C ALA A 72 -6.60 11.33 -1.63
N ASP A 73 -5.28 11.34 -1.52
CA ASP A 73 -4.56 11.38 -0.25
C ASP A 73 -4.86 12.68 0.49
N SER A 74 -5.97 12.72 1.23
CA SER A 74 -6.16 13.74 2.25
C SER A 74 -5.42 13.28 3.50
N ILE A 75 -4.67 14.17 4.15
CA ILE A 75 -3.88 13.88 5.36
C ILE A 75 -4.69 14.20 6.64
N GLU A 76 -5.89 14.74 6.49
CA GLU A 76 -6.72 15.16 7.62
C GLU A 76 -7.30 13.97 8.41
N SER A 77 -7.20 14.06 9.74
CA SER A 77 -7.85 13.15 10.68
C SER A 77 -9.33 13.52 10.82
N GLY A 78 -10.23 12.55 10.69
CA GLY A 78 -11.66 12.80 10.79
C GLY A 78 -12.51 11.62 10.34
N ASN A 79 -13.83 11.81 10.47
CA ASN A 79 -14.81 10.87 9.94
C ASN A 79 -15.17 11.26 8.51
N GLU A 80 -15.20 10.30 7.61
CA GLU A 80 -15.64 10.49 6.22
C GLU A 80 -17.05 9.92 6.06
N LEU A 81 -17.87 10.59 5.23
CA LEU A 81 -19.16 10.04 4.82
C LEU A 81 -18.92 8.90 3.83
N VAL A 82 -19.39 7.70 4.18
CA VAL A 82 -19.37 6.54 3.31
C VAL A 82 -20.79 6.21 2.89
N LEU A 83 -20.98 6.08 1.58
CA LEU A 83 -22.23 5.68 0.96
C LEU A 83 -22.07 4.26 0.40
N LEU A 84 -22.85 3.31 0.89
CA LEU A 84 -22.78 1.90 0.52
C LEU A 84 -24.06 1.45 -0.17
N LEU A 85 -23.94 1.08 -1.43
CA LEU A 85 -25.02 0.45 -2.20
C LEU A 85 -24.61 -0.97 -2.57
N SER A 86 -25.04 -1.95 -1.76
CA SER A 86 -24.67 -3.35 -1.96
C SER A 86 -25.69 -4.28 -1.30
N SER A 87 -25.79 -5.51 -1.78
CA SER A 87 -26.52 -6.57 -1.06
C SER A 87 -25.91 -6.89 0.31
N ASN A 88 -24.63 -6.58 0.48
CA ASN A 88 -23.83 -6.86 1.68
C ASN A 88 -23.52 -5.60 2.51
N SER A 89 -24.19 -4.46 2.25
CA SER A 89 -23.87 -3.17 2.89
C SER A 89 -23.86 -3.26 4.43
N LYS A 90 -24.82 -3.98 5.04
CA LYS A 90 -24.89 -4.25 6.50
C LYS A 90 -23.58 -4.83 7.05
N ALA A 91 -23.06 -5.87 6.42
CA ALA A 91 -21.83 -6.54 6.86
C ALA A 91 -20.63 -5.60 6.76
N ILE A 92 -20.58 -4.79 5.69
CA ILE A 92 -19.50 -3.84 5.43
C ILE A 92 -19.48 -2.72 6.48
N SER A 93 -20.62 -2.11 6.78
CA SER A 93 -20.71 -1.09 7.85
C SER A 93 -20.42 -1.66 9.24
N ASN A 94 -20.89 -2.88 9.54
CA ASN A 94 -20.58 -3.52 10.82
C ASN A 94 -19.07 -3.72 10.96
N ASN A 95 -18.41 -4.20 9.90
CA ASN A 95 -16.96 -4.34 9.89
C ASN A 95 -16.27 -2.98 10.05
N LEU A 96 -16.64 -1.95 9.29
CA LEU A 96 -16.08 -0.60 9.45
C LEU A 96 -16.26 -0.05 10.88
N GLY A 97 -17.44 -0.24 11.48
CA GLY A 97 -17.71 0.15 12.86
C GLY A 97 -16.89 -0.64 13.89
N MET A 98 -16.69 -1.93 13.67
CA MET A 98 -15.80 -2.75 14.50
C MET A 98 -14.33 -2.36 14.34
N LEU A 99 -13.91 -1.99 13.13
CA LEU A 99 -12.53 -1.56 12.88
C LEU A 99 -12.23 -0.23 13.59
N SER A 100 -13.14 0.74 13.48
CA SER A 100 -13.04 2.02 14.19
C SER A 100 -12.98 1.83 15.71
N LYS A 101 -13.76 0.89 16.27
CA LYS A 101 -13.73 0.60 17.72
C LYS A 101 -12.47 -0.15 18.18
N ASN A 102 -11.84 -0.92 17.30
CA ASN A 102 -10.73 -1.82 17.64
C ASN A 102 -9.41 -1.39 16.99
N GLN A 103 -9.21 -0.10 16.70
CA GLN A 103 -8.00 0.43 16.06
C GLN A 103 -6.71 -0.07 16.74
N THR A 104 -6.70 -0.15 18.08
CA THR A 104 -5.58 -0.66 18.87
C THR A 104 -5.29 -2.15 18.64
N VAL A 105 -6.32 -2.98 18.52
CA VAL A 105 -6.16 -4.42 18.25
C VAL A 105 -5.72 -4.65 16.80
N LEU A 106 -6.19 -3.82 15.88
CA LEU A 106 -5.83 -3.90 14.47
C LEU A 106 -4.41 -3.46 14.19
N ASN A 107 -3.90 -2.44 14.88
CA ASN A 107 -2.48 -2.10 14.81
C ASN A 107 -1.60 -3.29 15.23
N SER A 108 -2.04 -4.07 16.23
CA SER A 108 -1.35 -5.29 16.67
C SER A 108 -1.47 -6.44 15.66
N ILE A 109 -2.61 -6.60 14.98
CA ILE A 109 -2.81 -7.61 13.92
C ILE A 109 -2.04 -7.22 12.65
N GLY A 110 -2.03 -5.94 12.29
CA GLY A 110 -1.26 -5.41 11.16
C GLY A 110 0.23 -5.70 11.31
N PHE A 111 0.78 -5.57 12.53
CA PHE A 111 2.15 -5.99 12.83
C PHE A 111 2.36 -7.50 12.60
N ILE A 112 1.41 -8.35 12.96
CA ILE A 112 1.48 -9.80 12.77
C ILE A 112 1.37 -10.18 11.29
N LEU A 113 0.45 -9.58 10.54
CA LEU A 113 0.29 -9.83 9.10
C LEU A 113 1.47 -9.29 8.28
N GLN A 114 2.11 -8.22 8.76
CA GLN A 114 3.33 -7.70 8.13
C GLN A 114 4.60 -8.41 8.59
N LYS A 115 4.56 -9.22 9.65
CA LYS A 115 5.74 -9.93 10.19
C LYS A 115 6.46 -10.74 9.11
N ASP A 116 5.71 -11.41 8.24
CA ASP A 116 6.28 -12.21 7.15
C ASP A 116 6.94 -11.34 6.08
N LYS A 117 6.34 -10.18 5.76
CA LYS A 117 6.94 -9.19 4.84
C LYS A 117 8.18 -8.54 5.43
N TYR A 118 8.19 -8.25 6.74
CA TYR A 118 9.38 -7.74 7.43
C TYR A 118 10.51 -8.77 7.44
N GLY A 119 10.21 -10.05 7.66
CA GLY A 119 11.19 -11.13 7.57
C GLY A 119 11.81 -11.26 6.18
N GLN A 120 10.99 -11.22 5.12
CA GLN A 120 11.46 -11.26 3.74
C GLN A 120 12.32 -10.04 3.36
N ASN A 121 11.90 -8.83 3.77
CA ASN A 121 12.70 -7.62 3.51
C ASN A 121 14.04 -7.64 4.24
N GLN A 122 14.12 -8.19 5.45
CA GLN A 122 15.39 -8.38 6.13
C GLN A 122 16.29 -9.37 5.38
N GLN A 123 15.75 -10.51 4.93
CA GLN A 123 16.51 -11.48 4.11
C GLN A 123 17.04 -10.85 2.81
N ILE A 124 16.22 -10.06 2.10
CA ILE A 124 16.64 -9.35 0.89
C ILE A 124 17.75 -8.33 1.22
N SER A 125 17.64 -7.64 2.35
CA SER A 125 18.69 -6.71 2.82
C SER A 125 20.01 -7.44 3.09
N TYR A 126 19.98 -8.62 3.72
CA TYR A 126 21.16 -9.45 3.94
C TYR A 126 21.78 -9.94 2.63
N LEU A 127 20.96 -10.43 1.68
CA LEU A 127 21.42 -10.87 0.35
C LEU A 127 22.05 -9.71 -0.44
N ASN A 128 21.45 -8.53 -0.41
CA ASN A 128 22.02 -7.35 -1.07
C ASN A 128 23.34 -6.89 -0.44
N LYS A 129 23.47 -7.02 0.89
CA LYS A 129 24.71 -6.70 1.58
C LYS A 129 25.83 -7.69 1.20
N ASP A 130 25.51 -8.98 1.12
CA ASP A 130 26.45 -10.02 0.70
C ASP A 130 26.91 -9.82 -0.76
N LEU A 131 25.95 -9.59 -1.68
CA LEU A 131 26.26 -9.29 -3.08
C LEU A 131 27.14 -8.06 -3.24
N ASN A 132 26.91 -7.00 -2.45
CA ASN A 132 27.76 -5.81 -2.47
C ASN A 132 29.17 -6.08 -1.95
N LEU A 133 29.33 -6.93 -0.94
CA LEU A 133 30.65 -7.35 -0.47
C LEU A 133 31.39 -8.14 -1.55
N GLN A 134 30.73 -9.11 -2.18
CA GLN A 134 31.30 -9.88 -3.29
C GLN A 134 31.72 -8.98 -4.44
N LYS A 135 30.86 -8.03 -4.85
CA LYS A 135 31.20 -7.03 -5.87
C LYS A 135 32.39 -6.17 -5.50
N THR A 136 32.48 -5.75 -4.24
CA THR A 136 33.60 -4.94 -3.73
C THR A 136 34.90 -5.73 -3.76
N ILE A 137 34.88 -6.99 -3.30
CA ILE A 137 36.04 -7.90 -3.34
C ILE A 137 36.49 -8.11 -4.78
N LEU A 138 35.55 -8.36 -5.70
CA LEU A 138 35.84 -8.53 -7.12
C LEU A 138 36.47 -7.26 -7.71
N THR A 139 35.93 -6.08 -7.40
CA THR A 139 36.45 -4.79 -7.87
C THR A 139 37.88 -4.57 -7.38
N VAL A 140 38.14 -4.75 -6.08
CA VAL A 140 39.49 -4.62 -5.49
C VAL A 140 40.45 -5.64 -6.09
N THR A 141 39.99 -6.86 -6.35
CA THR A 141 40.80 -7.91 -6.98
C THR A 141 41.18 -7.51 -8.40
N VAL A 142 40.21 -7.09 -9.22
CA VAL A 142 40.45 -6.62 -10.59
C VAL A 142 41.39 -5.41 -10.59
N ASP A 143 41.18 -4.41 -9.73
CA ASP A 143 42.04 -3.23 -9.63
C ASP A 143 43.48 -3.59 -9.25
N SER A 144 43.66 -4.54 -8.33
CA SER A 144 44.98 -5.06 -7.95
C SER A 144 45.69 -5.74 -9.12
N TYR A 145 44.95 -6.49 -9.94
CA TYR A 145 45.53 -7.11 -11.14
C TYR A 145 45.84 -6.09 -12.24
N LEU A 146 44.96 -5.11 -12.47
CA LEU A 146 45.19 -4.03 -13.43
C LEU A 146 46.42 -3.20 -13.06
N LYS A 147 46.57 -2.85 -11.78
CA LYS A 147 47.76 -2.14 -11.29
C LYS A 147 49.05 -2.94 -11.52
N LYS A 148 49.02 -4.26 -11.33
CA LYS A 148 50.17 -5.14 -11.60
C LYS A 148 50.51 -5.27 -13.08
N ILE A 149 49.56 -4.99 -13.98
CA ILE A 149 49.77 -4.98 -15.44
C ILE A 149 50.49 -3.69 -15.84
N ASP A 150 50.08 -2.54 -15.30
CA ASP A 150 50.69 -1.23 -15.61
C ASP A 150 52.17 -1.15 -15.19
N GLU A 151 52.59 -1.92 -14.18
CA GLU A 151 53.96 -1.94 -13.65
C GLU A 151 54.92 -2.92 -14.37
N LYS A 152 54.46 -3.68 -15.40
CA LYS A 152 55.23 -4.77 -16.03
C LYS A 152 55.42 -4.63 -17.54
N SER A 153 56.47 -5.28 -18.05
CA SER A 153 56.81 -5.39 -19.49
C SER A 153 55.74 -6.17 -20.28
N GLU A 154 55.54 -5.81 -21.56
CA GLU A 154 54.51 -6.32 -22.49
C GLU A 154 54.35 -7.85 -22.52
N LYS A 155 55.45 -8.61 -22.36
CA LYS A 155 55.43 -10.08 -22.32
C LYS A 155 54.84 -10.66 -21.04
N ASP A 156 55.00 -9.97 -19.91
CA ASP A 156 54.48 -10.40 -18.62
C ASP A 156 53.03 -9.95 -18.40
N GLN A 157 52.61 -8.85 -19.03
CA GLN A 157 51.22 -8.39 -19.04
C GLN A 157 50.27 -9.45 -19.59
N LYS A 158 50.67 -10.14 -20.67
CA LYS A 158 49.87 -11.21 -21.29
C LYS A 158 49.58 -12.38 -20.35
N LYS A 159 50.57 -12.80 -19.54
CA LYS A 159 50.41 -13.85 -18.52
C LYS A 159 49.47 -13.43 -17.38
N VAL A 160 49.50 -12.16 -16.98
CA VAL A 160 48.62 -11.64 -15.93
C VAL A 160 47.17 -11.58 -16.41
N ILE A 161 46.94 -11.17 -17.66
CA ILE A 161 45.61 -11.16 -18.28
C ILE A 161 45.04 -12.58 -18.44
N GLU A 162 45.85 -13.55 -18.85
CA GLU A 162 45.42 -14.96 -18.97
C GLU A 162 45.04 -15.55 -17.59
N ASN A 163 45.82 -15.25 -16.55
CA ASN A 163 45.50 -15.70 -15.19
C ASN A 163 44.20 -15.06 -14.67
N LEU A 164 43.97 -13.77 -14.91
CA LEU A 164 42.71 -13.09 -14.55
C LEU A 164 41.50 -13.71 -15.26
N LEU A 165 41.61 -13.95 -16.58
CA LEU A 165 40.54 -14.58 -17.37
C LEU A 165 40.23 -16.01 -16.92
N SER A 166 41.23 -16.76 -16.44
CA SER A 166 41.03 -18.11 -15.89
C SER A 166 40.29 -18.10 -14.55
N LEU A 167 40.48 -17.05 -13.75
CA LEU A 167 39.84 -16.88 -12.45
C LEU A 167 38.37 -16.49 -12.60
N LEU A 168 38.08 -15.59 -13.54
CA LEU A 168 36.72 -15.14 -13.88
C LEU A 168 35.85 -16.20 -14.58
N LYS A 169 36.46 -17.26 -15.13
CA LYS A 169 35.74 -18.39 -15.76
C LYS A 169 35.42 -19.55 -14.81
N LYS A 170 35.95 -19.51 -13.58
CA LYS A 170 35.83 -20.61 -12.60
C LYS A 170 34.73 -20.37 -11.55
N GLU A 171 34.16 -19.17 -11.49
CA GLU A 171 32.91 -18.85 -10.79
C GLU A 171 31.73 -18.92 -11.76
#